data_AF-A0A4Z1EQ66-F1
#
_entry.id   AF-A0A4Z1EQ66-F1
#
_cell.length_a   1.000
_cell.length_b   1.000
_cell.length_c   1.000
_cell.angle_alpha   90.00
_cell.angle_beta   90.00
_cell.angle_gamma   90.00
#
_symmetry.space_group_name_H-M   'P 1'
#
loop_
_entity.id
_entity.type
_entity.pdbx_description
1 polymer ?
#
loop_
_entity_poly.entity_id
_entity_poly.type
_entity_poly.pdbx_seq_one_letter_code
_entity_poly.pdbx_strand_id
1 'polypeptide(L)'
;MPICIECRYPTTQLYTEYSGGSTGHGVRLTVCKNCGRFCDKYVEHDFVVLFIDLVLIKPQPSIIRLGVLLLLFDVYLTWARIEKQTSAPISAPIETDNTNFLRLAAQPIVFQYVFFLILCALSTLSFHLSIRFLTSSPLSPLIFLGLLPKYTRPNSVSTALLVSSSTKLFPILMVIWEYDVPAAARSLGWAVVANNVEALKILLDCGYGTAAILATVGAISRWMVGRGILWAVGLDGVDTVGDSGVAADGKALWAVVELGREWGGRLGLG
;
A
#
# COMPACT_ATOMS: atom_id res chain seq x y z
N MET A 1 8.92 16.32 -35.50
CA MET A 1 9.16 15.18 -36.41
C MET A 1 9.06 13.91 -35.59
N PRO A 2 8.07 13.03 -35.84
CA PRO A 2 7.94 11.80 -35.08
C PRO A 2 9.09 10.84 -35.39
N ILE A 3 9.56 10.11 -34.38
CA ILE A 3 10.66 9.15 -34.49
C ILE A 3 10.18 7.77 -34.05
N CYS A 4 10.68 6.72 -34.68
CA CYS A 4 10.42 5.36 -34.23
C CYS A 4 11.10 5.11 -32.87
N ILE A 5 10.36 4.67 -31.85
CA ILE A 5 10.90 4.43 -30.50
C ILE A 5 11.92 3.29 -30.47
N GLU A 6 11.78 2.31 -31.37
CA GLU A 6 12.63 1.12 -31.44
C GLU A 6 14.01 1.40 -32.08
N CYS A 7 14.09 2.25 -33.10
CA CYS A 7 15.33 2.43 -33.88
C CYS A 7 15.74 3.89 -34.12
N ARG A 8 15.01 4.87 -33.55
CA ARG A 8 15.22 6.32 -33.73
C ARG A 8 15.18 6.82 -35.18
N TYR A 9 14.73 6.01 -36.14
CA TYR A 9 14.56 6.45 -37.51
C TYR A 9 13.44 7.49 -37.61
N PRO A 10 13.63 8.62 -38.32
CA PRO A 10 12.61 9.63 -38.49
C PRO A 10 11.45 9.10 -39.33
N THR A 11 10.23 9.40 -38.91
CA THR A 11 9.00 8.96 -39.56
C THR A 11 8.10 10.16 -39.82
N THR A 12 7.21 10.05 -40.80
CA THR A 12 6.27 11.14 -41.13
C THR A 12 5.11 11.21 -40.14
N GLN A 13 4.63 10.06 -39.67
CA GLN A 13 3.53 9.92 -38.71
C GLN A 13 3.69 8.62 -37.89
N LEU A 14 3.27 8.64 -36.61
CA LEU A 14 3.31 7.46 -35.73
C LEU A 14 2.06 6.59 -35.89
N TYR A 15 0.92 7.22 -36.16
CA TYR A 15 -0.35 6.56 -36.33
C TYR A 15 -1.21 7.31 -37.37
N THR A 16 -2.25 6.64 -37.84
CA THR A 16 -3.29 7.23 -38.69
C THR A 16 -4.63 7.05 -38.00
N GLU A 17 -5.28 8.18 -37.70
CA GLU A 17 -6.66 8.20 -37.21
C GLU A 17 -7.61 8.08 -38.40
N TYR A 18 -8.56 7.16 -38.32
CA TYR A 18 -9.68 7.08 -39.23
C TYR A 18 -10.92 7.67 -38.54
N SER A 19 -11.61 8.58 -39.22
CA SER A 19 -12.93 9.05 -38.78
C SER A 19 -13.95 7.92 -38.93
N GLY A 20 -14.22 7.21 -37.84
CA GLY A 20 -15.28 6.20 -37.80
C GLY A 20 -16.65 6.85 -37.62
N GLY A 21 -17.58 6.56 -38.52
CA GLY A 21 -19.00 6.82 -38.25
C GLY A 21 -19.52 5.93 -37.11
N SER A 22 -20.48 6.44 -36.32
CA SER A 22 -21.33 5.86 -35.25
C SER A 22 -20.83 4.74 -34.30
N THR A 23 -19.66 4.13 -34.49
CA THR A 23 -19.19 2.95 -33.72
C THR A 23 -17.73 3.01 -33.28
N GLY A 24 -17.03 4.15 -33.46
CA GLY A 24 -15.78 4.46 -32.74
C GLY A 24 -14.64 5.00 -33.60
N HIS A 25 -13.71 5.73 -32.96
CA HIS A 25 -12.47 6.22 -33.57
C HIS A 25 -11.44 5.08 -33.65
N GLY A 26 -11.12 4.63 -34.86
CA GLY A 26 -10.09 3.60 -35.08
C GLY A 26 -8.72 4.24 -35.35
N VAL A 27 -7.71 3.86 -34.55
CA VAL A 27 -6.32 4.30 -34.75
C VAL A 27 -5.51 3.13 -35.31
N ARG A 28 -4.77 3.35 -36.41
CA ARG A 28 -3.84 2.36 -36.98
C ARG A 28 -2.40 2.81 -36.78
N LEU A 29 -1.60 1.97 -36.13
CA LEU A 29 -0.18 2.23 -35.90
C LEU A 29 0.63 2.15 -37.21
N THR A 30 1.58 3.05 -37.38
CA THR A 30 2.50 3.05 -38.54
C THR A 30 3.63 2.06 -38.31
N VAL A 31 3.98 1.29 -39.34
CA VAL A 31 5.14 0.37 -39.31
C VAL A 31 6.39 1.10 -39.79
N CYS A 32 7.47 1.00 -39.02
CA CYS A 32 8.74 1.63 -39.36
C CYS A 32 9.38 0.96 -40.58
N LYS A 33 9.78 1.78 -41.58
CA LYS A 33 10.46 1.30 -42.79
C LYS A 33 11.86 0.73 -42.54
N ASN A 34 12.49 1.09 -41.41
CA ASN A 34 13.86 0.68 -41.11
C ASN A 34 13.90 -0.63 -40.27
N CYS A 35 13.13 -0.71 -39.18
CA CYS A 35 13.17 -1.88 -38.29
C CYS A 35 12.00 -2.86 -38.47
N GLY A 36 10.99 -2.53 -39.28
CA GLY A 36 9.81 -3.37 -39.51
C GLY A 36 8.86 -3.52 -38.31
N ARG A 37 9.15 -2.85 -37.18
CA ARG A 37 8.29 -2.81 -35.98
C ARG A 37 7.35 -1.61 -36.04
N PHE A 38 6.28 -1.63 -35.25
CA PHE A 38 5.42 -0.46 -35.07
C PHE A 38 6.22 0.72 -34.49
N CYS A 39 6.04 1.92 -35.06
CA CYS A 39 6.82 3.11 -34.74
C CYS A 39 6.69 3.52 -33.27
N ASP A 40 5.50 3.37 -32.70
CA ASP A 40 5.20 3.57 -31.29
C ASP A 40 4.00 2.70 -30.89
N LYS A 41 4.26 1.64 -30.10
CA LYS A 41 3.22 0.71 -29.62
C LYS A 41 2.35 1.30 -28.52
N TYR A 42 2.78 2.41 -27.91
CA TYR A 42 2.12 2.97 -26.73
C TYR A 42 1.03 3.98 -27.08
N VAL A 43 0.89 4.34 -28.36
CA VAL A 43 -0.15 5.27 -28.84
C VAL A 43 -1.57 4.78 -28.55
N GLU A 44 -1.80 3.45 -28.55
CA GLU A 44 -3.12 2.87 -28.26
C GLU A 44 -3.42 2.78 -26.76
N HIS A 45 -2.42 2.98 -25.91
CA HIS A 45 -2.56 2.82 -24.47
C HIS A 45 -3.00 4.15 -23.85
N ASP A 46 -4.01 4.08 -22.97
CA ASP A 46 -4.47 5.25 -22.21
C ASP A 46 -3.34 5.82 -21.34
N PHE A 47 -3.37 7.12 -21.05
CA PHE A 47 -2.42 7.83 -20.21
C PHE A 47 -2.20 7.15 -18.86
N VAL A 48 -3.21 6.45 -18.33
CA VAL A 48 -3.12 5.66 -17.09
C VAL A 48 -2.17 4.47 -17.25
N VAL A 49 -2.23 3.73 -18.36
CA VAL A 49 -1.38 2.57 -18.62
C VAL A 49 0.05 3.01 -18.94
N LEU A 50 0.19 4.11 -19.70
CA LEU A 50 1.46 4.80 -19.89
C LEU A 50 2.07 5.25 -18.57
N PHE A 51 1.28 5.83 -17.65
CA PHE A 51 1.74 6.24 -16.32
C PHE A 51 2.21 5.05 -15.49
N ILE A 52 1.49 3.94 -15.51
CA ILE A 52 1.88 2.69 -14.84
C ILE A 52 3.21 2.17 -15.40
N ASP A 53 3.38 2.13 -16.73
CA ASP A 53 4.62 1.65 -17.36
C ASP A 53 5.80 2.60 -17.09
N LEU A 54 5.56 3.92 -17.10
CA LEU A 54 6.58 4.94 -16.79
C LEU A 54 6.99 4.94 -15.32
N VAL A 55 6.05 4.65 -14.41
CA VAL A 55 6.30 4.41 -12.99
C VAL A 55 7.07 3.09 -12.80
N LEU A 56 6.83 2.08 -13.63
CA LEU A 56 7.45 0.77 -13.52
C LEU A 56 8.83 0.64 -14.20
N ILE A 57 9.20 1.48 -15.19
CA ILE A 57 10.37 1.20 -16.07
C ILE A 57 11.63 2.06 -15.88
N LYS A 58 11.71 3.05 -14.96
CA LYS A 58 13.02 3.68 -14.66
C LYS A 58 13.57 3.37 -13.26
N PRO A 59 14.70 2.65 -13.12
CA PRO A 59 14.91 1.83 -11.92
C PRO A 59 15.58 2.51 -10.73
N GLN A 60 15.98 3.80 -10.80
CA GLN A 60 16.89 4.34 -9.76
C GLN A 60 16.53 5.71 -9.14
N PRO A 61 16.04 6.74 -9.84
CA PRO A 61 15.58 7.98 -9.17
C PRO A 61 14.10 7.97 -8.74
N SER A 62 13.31 6.97 -9.18
CA SER A 62 11.85 6.90 -8.98
C SER A 62 11.44 6.31 -7.63
N ILE A 63 12.23 5.40 -7.03
CA ILE A 63 11.85 4.71 -5.78
C ILE A 63 11.76 5.66 -4.60
N ILE A 64 12.69 6.62 -4.50
CA ILE A 64 12.63 7.65 -3.46
C ILE A 64 11.38 8.52 -3.66
N ARG A 65 11.09 8.90 -4.91
CA ARG A 65 9.88 9.69 -5.24
C ARG A 65 8.59 8.92 -4.93
N LEU A 66 8.55 7.63 -5.26
CA LEU A 66 7.44 6.73 -4.92
C LEU A 66 7.30 6.57 -3.41
N GLY A 67 8.41 6.37 -2.69
CA GLY A 67 8.43 6.26 -1.23
C GLY A 67 7.95 7.54 -0.54
N VAL A 68 8.40 8.70 -1.00
CA VAL A 68 7.91 10.01 -0.52
C VAL A 68 6.42 10.17 -0.82
N LEU A 69 5.96 9.81 -2.03
CA LEU A 69 4.55 9.86 -2.40
C LEU A 69 3.70 8.97 -1.48
N LEU A 70 4.09 7.72 -1.27
CA LEU A 70 3.41 6.78 -0.39
C LEU A 70 3.37 7.25 1.06
N LEU A 71 4.47 7.85 1.54
CA LEU A 71 4.53 8.41 2.88
C LEU A 71 3.59 9.61 3.05
N LEU A 72 3.56 10.52 2.07
CA LEU A 72 2.62 11.65 2.09
C LEU A 72 1.16 11.18 2.02
N PHE A 73 0.88 10.10 1.27
CA PHE A 73 -0.45 9.50 1.27
C PHE A 73 -0.82 8.87 2.60
N ASP A 74 0.10 8.15 3.24
CA ASP A 74 -0.12 7.61 4.59
C ASP A 74 -0.40 8.76 5.58
N VAL A 75 0.32 9.89 5.49
CA VAL A 75 0.08 11.09 6.31
C VAL A 75 -1.32 11.65 6.06
N TYR A 76 -1.70 11.84 4.79
CA TYR A 76 -3.01 12.37 4.42
C TYR A 76 -4.16 11.47 4.90
N LEU A 77 -4.09 10.16 4.65
CA LEU A 77 -5.12 9.20 5.05
C LEU A 77 -5.22 9.04 6.57
N THR A 78 -4.09 9.18 7.28
CA THR A 78 -4.07 9.16 8.75
C THR A 78 -4.75 10.41 9.29
N TRP A 79 -4.38 11.59 8.79
CA TRP A 79 -5.00 12.85 9.18
C TRP A 79 -6.52 12.87 8.89
N ALA A 80 -6.92 12.53 7.66
CA ALA A 80 -8.31 12.54 7.23
C ALA A 80 -9.20 11.58 8.03
N ARG A 81 -8.68 10.40 8.41
CA ARG A 81 -9.44 9.45 9.26
C ARG A 81 -9.65 10.02 10.66
N ILE A 82 -8.61 10.57 11.26
CA ILE A 82 -8.66 11.09 12.63
C ILE A 82 -9.59 12.32 12.70
N GLU A 83 -9.59 13.17 11.67
CA GLU A 83 -10.54 14.27 11.56
C GLU A 83 -12.00 13.77 11.45
N LYS A 84 -12.26 12.75 10.62
CA LYS A 84 -13.61 12.13 10.52
C LYS A 84 -14.09 11.53 11.84
N GLN A 85 -13.20 10.92 12.64
CA GLN A 85 -13.55 10.37 13.96
C GLN A 85 -13.94 11.45 14.98
N THR A 86 -13.42 12.66 14.81
CA THR A 86 -13.70 13.80 15.69
C THR A 86 -15.04 14.48 15.38
N SER A 87 -15.46 14.45 14.11
CA SER A 87 -16.72 15.05 13.65
C SER A 87 -17.97 14.21 13.95
N ALA A 88 -17.81 13.01 14.51
CA ALA A 88 -18.92 12.14 14.87
C ALA A 88 -19.69 12.70 16.09
N PRO A 89 -21.04 12.70 16.08
CA PRO A 89 -21.84 13.40 17.07
C PRO A 89 -21.75 12.78 18.48
N ILE A 90 -21.48 13.67 19.43
CA ILE A 90 -21.42 13.59 20.90
C ILE A 90 -22.51 12.67 21.49
N SER A 91 -22.29 11.35 21.46
CA SER A 91 -23.19 10.37 22.08
C SER A 91 -22.50 9.51 23.14
N ALA A 92 -21.19 9.71 23.38
CA ALA A 92 -20.41 9.01 24.39
C ALA A 92 -19.85 10.00 25.42
N PRO A 93 -19.61 9.56 26.67
CA PRO A 93 -19.21 10.45 27.76
C PRO A 93 -17.91 11.18 27.41
N ILE A 94 -17.73 12.37 27.97
CA ILE A 94 -16.57 13.23 27.80
C ILE A 94 -15.33 12.50 28.37
N GLU A 95 -14.70 11.67 27.54
CA GLU A 95 -13.42 11.05 27.83
C GLU A 95 -12.28 12.04 27.50
N THR A 96 -11.25 12.01 28.33
CA THR A 96 -10.03 12.81 28.29
C THR A 96 -9.34 12.88 26.91
N ASP A 97 -9.63 11.95 26.00
CA ASP A 97 -9.06 11.90 24.64
C ASP A 97 -9.43 13.08 23.75
N ASN A 98 -10.65 13.62 23.86
CA ASN A 98 -11.06 14.80 23.10
C ASN A 98 -10.21 16.04 23.47
N THR A 99 -9.70 16.10 24.71
CA THR A 99 -8.94 17.26 25.20
C THR A 99 -7.50 17.28 24.70
N ASN A 100 -6.83 16.12 24.61
CA ASN A 100 -5.47 16.01 24.06
C ASN A 100 -5.48 16.20 22.54
N PHE A 101 -6.51 15.71 21.85
CA PHE A 101 -6.66 15.94 20.43
C PHE A 101 -6.99 17.40 20.11
N LEU A 102 -7.86 18.05 20.89
CA LEU A 102 -8.13 19.48 20.76
C LEU A 102 -6.87 20.32 21.04
N ARG A 103 -6.01 19.89 21.97
CA ARG A 103 -4.69 20.50 22.20
C ARG A 103 -3.75 20.33 21.01
N LEU A 104 -3.78 19.19 20.33
CA LEU A 104 -3.01 18.96 19.10
C LEU A 104 -3.55 19.80 17.94
N ALA A 105 -4.87 19.92 17.80
CA ALA A 105 -5.53 20.76 16.79
C ALA A 105 -5.31 22.27 17.05
N ALA A 106 -5.10 22.67 18.30
CA ALA A 106 -4.75 24.03 18.68
C ALA A 106 -3.27 24.38 18.46
N GLN A 107 -2.41 23.40 18.15
CA GLN A 107 -1.01 23.66 17.81
C GLN A 107 -0.90 24.32 16.43
N PRO A 108 0.23 24.99 16.13
CA PRO A 108 0.47 25.50 14.78
C PRO A 108 0.43 24.36 13.77
N ILE A 109 -0.11 24.63 12.58
CA ILE A 109 -0.29 23.65 11.50
C ILE A 109 0.99 22.85 11.20
N VAL A 110 2.16 23.49 11.34
CA VAL A 110 3.48 22.86 11.11
C VAL A 110 3.74 21.73 12.11
N PHE A 111 3.45 21.94 13.39
CA PHE A 111 3.67 20.91 14.42
C PHE A 111 2.74 19.71 14.22
N GLN A 112 1.49 19.95 13.82
CA GLN A 112 0.54 18.90 13.49
C GLN A 112 1.05 18.03 12.33
N TYR A 113 1.50 18.64 11.23
CA TYR A 113 2.03 17.90 10.08
C TYR A 113 3.33 17.17 10.39
N VAL A 114 4.26 17.80 11.12
CA VAL A 114 5.52 17.15 11.54
C VAL A 114 5.24 15.93 12.42
N PHE A 115 4.26 16.02 13.33
CA PHE A 115 3.83 14.89 14.14
C PHE A 115 3.31 13.73 13.29
N PHE A 116 2.36 13.98 12.38
CA PHE A 116 1.83 12.92 11.51
C PHE A 116 2.89 12.35 10.56
N LEU A 117 3.82 13.18 10.09
CA LEU A 117 4.96 12.76 9.28
C LEU A 117 5.84 11.79 10.07
N ILE A 118 6.23 12.14 11.31
CA ILE A 118 7.05 11.27 12.17
C ILE A 118 6.31 9.96 12.47
N LEU A 119 5.03 10.04 12.83
CA LEU A 119 4.18 8.87 13.09
C LEU A 119 4.17 7.91 11.89
N CYS A 120 3.91 8.42 10.68
CA CYS A 120 3.85 7.63 9.46
C CYS A 120 5.23 7.13 9.01
N ALA A 121 6.27 7.95 9.17
CA ALA A 121 7.65 7.59 8.82
C ALA A 121 8.16 6.45 9.70
N LEU A 122 8.02 6.55 11.03
CA LEU A 122 8.48 5.53 11.97
C LEU A 122 7.68 4.23 11.82
N SER A 123 6.37 4.32 11.61
CA SER A 123 5.52 3.15 11.34
C SER A 123 5.94 2.43 10.05
N THR A 124 6.22 3.18 8.99
CA THR A 124 6.70 2.63 7.70
C THR A 124 8.09 2.04 7.81
N LEU A 125 9.00 2.72 8.53
CA LEU A 125 10.34 2.23 8.80
C LEU A 125 10.30 0.93 9.62
N SER A 126 9.45 0.85 10.65
CA SER A 126 9.23 -0.37 11.44
C SER A 126 8.82 -1.55 10.57
N PHE A 127 7.86 -1.37 9.66
CA PHE A 127 7.42 -2.39 8.71
C PHE A 127 8.57 -2.92 7.84
N HIS A 128 9.37 -2.03 7.26
CA HIS A 128 10.47 -2.43 6.40
C HIS A 128 11.63 -3.05 7.18
N LEU A 129 11.97 -2.53 8.36
CA LEU A 129 13.05 -3.06 9.18
C LEU A 129 12.73 -4.43 9.75
N SER A 130 11.49 -4.68 10.18
CA SER A 130 11.09 -5.99 10.69
C SER A 130 11.20 -7.07 9.61
N ILE A 131 10.69 -6.81 8.41
CA ILE A 131 10.80 -7.78 7.30
C ILE A 131 12.26 -7.97 6.89
N ARG A 132 13.05 -6.89 6.76
CA ARG A 132 14.49 -6.99 6.44
C ARG A 132 15.26 -7.78 7.49
N PHE A 133 14.93 -7.58 8.77
CA PHE A 133 15.52 -8.34 9.87
C PHE A 133 15.19 -9.84 9.71
N LEU A 134 13.92 -10.19 9.45
CA LEU A 134 13.52 -11.58 9.29
C LEU A 134 14.09 -12.24 8.02
N THR A 135 14.36 -11.50 6.94
CA THR A 135 14.88 -12.08 5.69
C THR A 135 16.40 -12.14 5.61
N SER A 136 17.10 -11.19 6.25
CA SER A 136 18.55 -10.97 6.02
C SER A 136 19.41 -11.07 7.27
N SER A 137 18.83 -10.98 8.48
CA SER A 137 19.59 -11.07 9.74
C SER A 137 20.03 -12.51 10.01
N PRO A 138 21.26 -12.74 10.51
CA PRO A 138 21.69 -14.06 10.97
C PRO A 138 20.92 -14.54 12.22
N LEU A 139 20.28 -13.63 12.96
CA LEU A 139 19.43 -13.97 14.12
C LEU A 139 17.95 -14.18 13.74
N SER A 140 17.62 -14.27 12.44
CA SER A 140 16.23 -14.47 12.06
C SER A 140 15.72 -15.82 12.55
N PRO A 141 14.60 -15.85 13.30
CA PRO A 141 13.99 -17.11 13.72
C PRO A 141 13.57 -17.95 12.52
N LEU A 142 13.14 -17.35 11.41
CA LEU A 142 12.72 -18.11 10.21
C LEU A 142 13.89 -18.83 9.54
N ILE A 143 15.09 -18.24 9.58
CA ILE A 143 16.31 -18.87 9.07
C ILE A 143 16.76 -19.97 10.04
N PHE A 144 16.68 -19.72 11.34
CA PHE A 144 16.99 -20.71 12.37
C PHE A 144 16.07 -21.94 12.32
N LEU A 145 14.77 -21.74 12.07
CA LEU A 145 13.79 -22.82 11.87
C LEU A 145 13.86 -23.49 10.49
N GLY A 146 14.77 -23.06 9.61
CA GLY A 146 14.94 -23.64 8.26
C GLY A 146 13.79 -23.37 7.29
N LEU A 147 12.93 -22.40 7.59
CA LEU A 147 11.76 -22.05 6.76
C LEU A 147 12.12 -21.19 5.54
N LEU A 148 13.28 -20.53 5.56
CA LEU A 148 13.77 -19.66 4.48
C LEU A 148 15.29 -19.70 4.33
N PRO A 149 15.82 -19.66 3.09
CA PRO A 149 17.22 -19.35 2.85
C PRO A 149 17.52 -17.88 3.14
N LYS A 150 18.74 -17.59 3.61
CA LYS A 150 19.18 -16.23 3.90
C LYS A 150 19.21 -15.37 2.64
N TYR A 151 18.47 -14.27 2.64
CA TYR A 151 18.47 -13.32 1.53
C TYR A 151 19.51 -12.21 1.73
N THR A 152 20.44 -12.05 0.78
CA THR A 152 21.62 -11.17 0.94
C THR A 152 21.41 -9.72 0.50
N ARG A 153 20.29 -9.39 -0.17
CA ARG A 153 20.02 -8.05 -0.74
C ARG A 153 18.86 -7.33 -0.06
N PRO A 154 19.00 -6.82 1.18
CA PRO A 154 17.89 -6.24 1.94
C PRO A 154 17.24 -5.01 1.29
N ASN A 155 17.97 -4.26 0.45
CA ASN A 155 17.42 -3.11 -0.26
C ASN A 155 16.36 -3.54 -1.30
N SER A 156 16.52 -4.72 -1.91
CA SER A 156 15.56 -5.26 -2.88
C SER A 156 14.22 -5.56 -2.21
N VAL A 157 14.24 -5.98 -0.94
CA VAL A 157 13.04 -6.25 -0.12
C VAL A 157 12.25 -4.96 0.10
N SER A 158 12.92 -3.89 0.53
CA SER A 158 12.27 -2.58 0.68
C SER A 158 11.69 -2.06 -0.63
N THR A 159 12.42 -2.19 -1.74
CA THR A 159 11.94 -1.76 -3.06
C THR A 159 10.69 -2.55 -3.48
N ALA A 160 10.70 -3.88 -3.34
CA ALA A 160 9.55 -4.72 -3.70
C ALA A 160 8.32 -4.37 -2.85
N LEU A 161 8.50 -4.14 -1.55
CA LEU A 161 7.42 -3.76 -0.64
C LEU A 161 6.88 -2.35 -0.93
N LEU A 162 7.72 -1.39 -1.31
CA LEU A 162 7.27 -0.06 -1.73
C LEU A 162 6.46 -0.12 -3.04
N VAL A 163 6.93 -0.90 -4.02
CA VAL A 163 6.21 -1.10 -5.28
C VAL A 163 4.88 -1.82 -5.03
N SER A 164 4.87 -2.84 -4.18
CA SER A 164 3.64 -3.55 -3.77
C SER A 164 2.65 -2.65 -3.02
N SER A 165 3.16 -1.75 -2.18
CA SER A 165 2.34 -0.79 -1.43
C SER A 165 1.79 0.35 -2.28
N SER A 166 2.09 0.43 -3.59
CA SER A 166 1.46 1.39 -4.53
C SER A 166 -0.06 1.32 -4.55
N THR A 167 -0.63 0.17 -4.17
CA THR A 167 -2.08 -0.03 -4.00
C THR A 167 -2.72 0.89 -2.96
N LYS A 168 -1.92 1.45 -2.03
CA LYS A 168 -2.38 2.49 -1.09
C LYS A 168 -2.77 3.81 -1.76
N LEU A 169 -2.47 3.99 -3.05
CA LEU A 169 -2.90 5.15 -3.82
C LEU A 169 -4.35 5.04 -4.30
N PHE A 170 -4.93 3.83 -4.37
CA PHE A 170 -6.31 3.64 -4.84
C PHE A 170 -7.37 4.43 -4.05
N PRO A 171 -7.30 4.57 -2.71
CA PRO A 171 -8.19 5.45 -1.96
C PRO A 171 -8.28 6.89 -2.47
N ILE A 172 -7.31 7.41 -3.22
CA ILE A 172 -7.40 8.75 -3.85
C ILE A 172 -8.59 8.82 -4.80
N LEU A 173 -8.82 7.77 -5.57
CA LEU A 173 -9.94 7.70 -6.49
C LEU A 173 -11.27 7.70 -5.72
N MET A 174 -11.29 7.14 -4.50
CA MET A 174 -12.42 7.21 -3.56
C MET A 174 -12.55 8.55 -2.83
N VAL A 175 -11.52 9.40 -2.87
CA VAL A 175 -11.61 10.78 -2.36
C VAL A 175 -12.09 11.72 -3.45
N ILE A 176 -11.67 11.50 -4.70
CA ILE A 176 -12.13 12.26 -5.87
C ILE A 176 -13.60 11.95 -6.18
N TRP A 177 -14.03 10.72 -5.92
CA TRP A 177 -15.40 10.25 -6.14
C TRP A 177 -16.02 9.84 -4.81
N GLU A 178 -17.16 10.42 -4.42
CA GLU A 178 -17.85 10.19 -3.14
C GLU A 178 -18.41 8.76 -2.96
N TYR A 179 -17.57 7.74 -3.07
CA TYR A 179 -17.91 6.36 -2.72
C TYR A 179 -17.48 6.10 -1.28
N ASP A 180 -18.18 6.70 -0.31
CA ASP A 180 -17.98 6.47 1.13
C ASP A 180 -18.61 5.11 1.54
N VAL A 181 -18.17 4.01 0.91
CA VAL A 181 -18.56 2.66 1.31
C VAL A 181 -17.50 2.11 2.27
N PRO A 182 -17.79 1.96 3.58
CA PRO A 182 -16.81 1.45 4.56
C PRO A 182 -16.27 0.05 4.21
N ALA A 183 -17.02 -0.74 3.43
CA ALA A 183 -16.56 -2.00 2.87
C ALA A 183 -15.35 -1.84 1.93
N ALA A 184 -15.28 -0.73 1.19
CA ALA A 184 -14.23 -0.48 0.22
C ALA A 184 -12.90 -0.14 0.88
N ALA A 185 -12.93 0.66 1.96
CA ALA A 185 -11.75 0.94 2.80
C ALA A 185 -11.17 -0.34 3.43
N ARG A 186 -12.03 -1.24 3.92
CA ARG A 186 -11.61 -2.55 4.44
C ARG A 186 -11.00 -3.42 3.35
N SER A 187 -11.67 -3.54 2.19
CA SER A 187 -11.17 -4.32 1.05
C SER A 187 -9.80 -3.86 0.56
N LEU A 188 -9.56 -2.55 0.53
CA LEU A 188 -8.26 -2.00 0.14
C LEU A 188 -7.16 -2.33 1.15
N GLY A 189 -7.47 -2.36 2.45
CA GLY A 189 -6.54 -2.83 3.48
C GLY A 189 -6.08 -4.28 3.25
N TRP A 190 -7.03 -5.18 2.98
CA TRP A 190 -6.75 -6.58 2.66
C TRP A 190 -5.98 -6.74 1.35
N ALA A 191 -6.30 -5.92 0.33
CA ALA A 191 -5.58 -5.92 -0.93
C ALA A 191 -4.10 -5.54 -0.78
N VAL A 192 -3.78 -4.55 0.08
CA VAL A 192 -2.39 -4.16 0.38
C VAL A 192 -1.63 -5.30 1.06
N VAL A 193 -2.26 -5.99 2.03
CA VAL A 193 -1.63 -7.14 2.70
C VAL A 193 -1.41 -8.29 1.72
N ALA A 194 -2.41 -8.64 0.92
CA ALA A 194 -2.29 -9.69 -0.09
C ALA A 194 -1.21 -9.38 -1.14
N ASN A 195 -1.13 -8.13 -1.59
CA ASN A 195 -0.08 -7.71 -2.52
C ASN A 195 1.31 -7.81 -1.89
N ASN A 196 1.46 -7.41 -0.62
CA ASN A 196 2.73 -7.55 0.10
C ASN A 196 3.13 -9.02 0.26
N VAL A 197 2.17 -9.93 0.48
CA VAL A 197 2.42 -11.38 0.52
C VAL A 197 2.91 -11.90 -0.83
N GLU A 198 2.24 -11.54 -1.94
CA GLU A 198 2.64 -11.99 -3.28
C GLU A 198 4.03 -11.43 -3.64
N ALA A 199 4.30 -10.16 -3.32
CA ALA A 199 5.61 -9.54 -3.56
C ALA A 199 6.73 -10.24 -2.78
N LEU A 200 6.50 -10.61 -1.52
CA LEU A 200 7.48 -11.34 -0.71
C LEU A 200 7.68 -12.78 -1.22
N LYS A 201 6.60 -13.46 -1.60
CA LYS A 201 6.65 -14.80 -2.19
C LYS A 201 7.46 -14.80 -3.49
N ILE A 202 7.20 -13.86 -4.42
CA ILE A 202 7.94 -13.74 -5.68
C ILE A 202 9.41 -13.38 -5.43
N LEU A 203 9.69 -12.43 -4.53
CA LEU A 203 11.05 -11.95 -4.31
C LEU A 203 11.95 -12.99 -3.61
N LEU A 204 11.38 -13.69 -2.62
CA LEU A 204 12.10 -14.64 -1.77
C LEU A 204 12.00 -16.09 -2.28
N ASP A 205 11.23 -16.33 -3.34
CA ASP A 205 10.91 -17.66 -3.90
C ASP A 205 10.52 -18.67 -2.80
N CYS A 206 9.58 -18.27 -1.95
CA CYS A 206 9.19 -19.02 -0.76
C CYS A 206 7.71 -19.42 -0.77
N GLY A 207 7.34 -20.33 0.13
CA GLY A 207 5.95 -20.76 0.29
C GLY A 207 5.03 -19.62 0.74
N TYR A 208 3.76 -19.68 0.31
CA TYR A 208 2.73 -18.70 0.68
C TYR A 208 2.57 -18.50 2.19
N GLY A 209 2.63 -19.59 2.98
CA GLY A 209 2.53 -19.51 4.44
C GLY A 209 3.66 -18.68 5.05
N THR A 210 4.88 -18.86 4.55
CA THR A 210 6.05 -18.13 5.04
C THR A 210 5.99 -16.65 4.65
N ALA A 211 5.59 -16.35 3.42
CA ALA A 211 5.36 -14.97 2.97
C ALA A 211 4.25 -14.27 3.79
N ALA A 212 3.18 -15.00 4.13
CA ALA A 212 2.10 -14.51 4.99
C ALA A 212 2.59 -14.21 6.42
N ILE A 213 3.42 -15.08 7.01
CA ILE A 213 4.03 -14.83 8.32
C ILE A 213 4.91 -13.56 8.29
N LEU A 214 5.73 -13.39 7.26
CA LEU A 214 6.55 -12.18 7.12
C LEU A 214 5.70 -10.91 7.01
N ALA A 215 4.66 -10.93 6.17
CA ALA A 215 3.78 -9.78 5.99
C ALA A 215 2.99 -9.44 7.27
N THR A 216 2.52 -10.46 7.99
CA THR A 216 1.79 -10.27 9.26
C THR A 216 2.68 -9.75 10.37
N VAL A 217 3.90 -10.28 10.53
CA VAL A 217 4.86 -9.73 11.52
C VAL A 217 5.23 -8.29 11.18
N GLY A 218 5.40 -7.96 9.89
CA GLY A 218 5.57 -6.59 9.45
C GLY A 218 4.38 -5.68 9.81
N ALA A 219 3.16 -6.13 9.55
CA ALA A 219 1.95 -5.38 9.89
C ALA A 219 1.80 -5.16 11.39
N ILE A 220 2.10 -6.17 12.21
CA ILE A 220 2.10 -6.09 13.68
C ILE A 220 3.17 -5.10 14.15
N SER A 221 4.39 -5.14 13.59
CA SER A 221 5.45 -4.21 13.99
C SER A 221 5.10 -2.76 13.65
N ARG A 222 4.45 -2.52 12.50
CA ARG A 222 3.91 -1.21 12.13
C ARG A 222 2.85 -0.74 13.13
N TRP A 223 1.90 -1.62 13.45
CA TRP A 223 0.81 -1.36 14.38
C TRP A 223 1.33 -1.00 15.77
N MET A 224 2.24 -1.81 16.32
CA MET A 224 2.83 -1.57 17.65
C MET A 224 3.56 -0.23 17.74
N VAL A 225 4.34 0.14 16.71
CA VAL A 225 5.07 1.43 16.69
C VAL A 225 4.10 2.61 16.58
N GLY A 226 3.10 2.53 15.70
CA GLY A 226 2.07 3.55 15.58
C GLY A 226 1.33 3.78 16.90
N ARG A 227 0.91 2.68 17.53
CA ARG A 227 0.22 2.73 18.83
C ARG A 227 1.11 3.25 19.95
N GLY A 228 2.37 2.84 20.00
CA GLY A 228 3.34 3.32 20.98
C GLY A 228 3.59 4.83 20.88
N ILE A 229 3.64 5.39 19.67
CA ILE A 229 3.80 6.83 19.45
C ILE A 229 2.56 7.60 19.91
N LEU A 230 1.35 7.10 19.60
CA LEU A 230 0.10 7.72 20.05
C LEU A 230 -0.05 7.68 21.57
N TRP A 231 0.27 6.53 22.18
CA TRP A 231 0.28 6.37 23.62
C TRP A 231 1.26 7.34 24.30
N ALA A 232 2.46 7.52 23.75
CA ALA A 232 3.46 8.44 24.29
C ALA A 232 3.01 9.92 24.29
N VAL A 233 2.09 10.30 23.39
CA VAL A 233 1.52 11.65 23.30
C VAL A 233 0.17 11.77 24.04
N GLY A 234 -0.33 10.67 24.63
CA GLY A 234 -1.60 10.66 25.34
C GLY A 234 -2.83 10.64 24.43
N LEU A 235 -2.70 10.04 23.24
CA LEU A 235 -3.75 9.84 22.23
C LEU A 235 -4.09 8.36 22.07
N ASP A 236 -4.20 7.62 23.19
CA ASP A 236 -4.43 6.17 23.15
C ASP A 236 -5.82 5.83 22.57
N GLY A 237 -6.81 6.71 22.58
CA GLY A 237 -8.12 6.42 21.95
C GLY A 237 -8.18 6.46 20.41
N VAL A 238 -7.12 6.91 19.72
CA VAL A 238 -7.19 7.23 18.28
C VAL A 238 -6.81 6.04 17.40
N ASP A 239 -7.69 5.63 16.50
CA ASP A 239 -7.40 4.56 15.53
C ASP A 239 -6.72 5.11 14.27
N THR A 240 -5.53 4.61 13.96
CA THR A 240 -4.83 4.90 12.70
C THR A 240 -5.29 3.99 11.55
N VAL A 241 -4.78 4.26 10.34
CA VAL A 241 -4.98 3.41 9.14
C VAL A 241 -4.66 1.93 9.41
N GLY A 242 -3.70 1.64 10.30
CA GLY A 242 -3.34 0.26 10.66
C GLY A 242 -4.24 -0.39 11.72
N ASP A 243 -4.86 0.40 12.60
CA ASP A 243 -5.64 -0.09 13.74
C ASP A 243 -6.99 -0.69 13.33
N SER A 244 -7.71 0.00 12.44
CA SER A 244 -9.08 -0.39 12.03
C SER A 244 -9.16 -1.73 11.28
N GLY A 245 -8.08 -2.16 10.62
CA GLY A 245 -8.04 -3.43 9.87
C GLY A 245 -7.55 -4.61 10.69
N VAL A 246 -6.65 -4.41 11.66
CA VAL A 246 -6.01 -5.54 12.39
C VAL A 246 -6.69 -5.80 13.74
N ALA A 247 -7.10 -4.76 14.46
CA ALA A 247 -7.70 -4.93 15.80
C ALA A 247 -9.18 -5.31 15.74
N ALA A 248 -9.96 -4.72 14.83
CA ALA A 248 -11.35 -5.10 14.61
C ALA A 248 -11.46 -6.50 13.98
N ASP A 249 -10.60 -6.82 13.02
CA ASP A 249 -10.62 -8.12 12.35
C ASP A 249 -9.92 -9.21 13.17
N GLY A 250 -8.97 -8.88 14.06
CA GLY A 250 -8.41 -9.83 15.03
C GLY A 250 -9.44 -10.34 16.02
N LYS A 251 -10.36 -9.47 16.47
CA LYS A 251 -11.54 -9.87 17.26
C LYS A 251 -12.52 -10.70 16.42
N ALA A 252 -12.71 -10.38 15.14
CA ALA A 252 -13.59 -11.13 14.25
C ALA A 252 -13.03 -12.53 13.89
N LEU A 253 -11.73 -12.63 13.59
CA LEU A 253 -11.01 -13.88 13.37
C LEU A 253 -11.00 -14.74 14.62
N TRP A 254 -10.72 -14.13 15.78
CA TRP A 254 -10.78 -14.84 17.05
C TRP A 254 -12.21 -15.35 17.34
N ALA A 255 -13.25 -14.54 17.08
CA ALA A 255 -14.63 -14.96 17.20
C ALA A 255 -15.00 -16.11 16.25
N VAL A 256 -14.49 -16.11 15.00
CA VAL A 256 -14.70 -17.21 14.04
C VAL A 256 -13.94 -18.47 14.46
N VAL A 257 -12.72 -18.34 14.98
CA VAL A 257 -11.94 -19.46 15.52
C VAL A 257 -12.58 -20.04 16.77
N GLU A 258 -13.08 -19.19 17.67
CA GLU A 258 -13.81 -19.58 18.87
C GLU A 258 -15.13 -20.28 18.52
N LEU A 259 -15.89 -19.76 17.56
CA LEU A 259 -17.09 -20.39 17.01
C LEU A 259 -16.76 -21.76 16.37
N GLY A 260 -15.66 -21.85 15.62
CA GLY A 260 -15.17 -23.09 15.03
C GLY A 260 -14.72 -24.12 16.09
N ARG A 261 -14.12 -23.65 17.19
CA ARG A 261 -13.72 -24.48 18.34
C ARG A 261 -14.95 -25.00 19.10
N GLU A 262 -15.97 -24.17 19.28
CA GLU A 262 -17.25 -24.58 19.88
C GLU A 262 -18.01 -25.59 19.02
N TRP A 263 -18.05 -25.37 17.70
CA TRP A 263 -18.64 -26.33 16.75
C TRP A 263 -17.86 -27.64 16.68
N GLY A 264 -16.53 -27.59 16.64
CA GLY A 264 -15.66 -28.77 16.67
C GLY A 264 -15.78 -29.56 17.97
N GLY A 265 -15.93 -28.88 19.11
CA GLY A 265 -16.18 -29.51 20.41
C GLY A 265 -17.52 -30.23 20.49
N ARG A 266 -18.54 -29.79 19.74
CA ARG A 266 -19.86 -30.45 19.68
C ARG A 266 -19.88 -31.68 18.76
N LEU A 267 -18.97 -31.76 17.78
CA LEU A 267 -18.83 -32.92 16.89
C LEU A 267 -17.96 -34.04 17.50
N GLY A 268 -17.20 -33.77 18.56
CA GLY A 268 -16.35 -34.74 19.27
C GLY A 268 -17.00 -35.45 20.47
N LEU A 269 -18.27 -35.16 20.78
CA LEU A 269 -19.03 -35.75 21.89
C LEU A 269 -20.32 -36.46 21.43
N GLY A 270 -20.40 -36.82 20.14
CA GLY A 270 -21.48 -37.60 19.54
C GLY A 270 -21.01 -38.99 19.11
#